data_AF-A0A519JRL1-F1
#
_entry.id   AF-A0A519JRL1-F1
#
_cell.length_a   1.000
_cell.length_b   1.000
_cell.length_c   1.000
_cell.angle_alpha   90.00
_cell.angle_beta   90.00
_cell.angle_gamma   90.00
#
_symmetry.space_group_name_H-M   'P 1'
#
loop_
_entity.id
_entity.type
_entity.pdbx_description
1 polymer ?
#
loop_
_entity_poly.entity_id
_entity_poly.type
_entity_poly.pdbx_seq_one_letter_code
_entity_poly.pdbx_strand_id
1 'polypeptide(L)'
;SAATPFGLKAMESLQELNTDKDRASDAQIMFLCLHAAGLTLIPTSIIGYRAAENASNPADVMLPCIITSFVGTIAAFLVVGIRQRINFLSASLIVALMALIGAIAGLMFYIGSLDIIEKHSFTGNLSGLMLIAIIGFTLVFAWINEKKFVAKDTTVFDSFVTGARNGMTTAVTIFPYVLGMLVAISLFRNSGLFEIISNWIAIGFAQLGVAKEITDSLPVAMLRPFSSGGSRGFMIDAMRNFGPDSFTGRLVCIFQCSAETTFYVIAVYFGSIKIKNTRYTLGSMLLVDLICVITAIFVASWFF
;
A
#
# COMPACT_ATOMS: atom_id res chain seq x y z
N SER A 1 1.65 5.50 -1.22
CA SER A 1 1.69 6.19 0.08
C SER A 1 0.31 6.70 0.40
N ALA A 2 -0.18 6.23 1.55
CA ALA A 2 -1.58 5.89 1.73
C ALA A 2 -2.55 7.04 2.00
N ALA A 3 -2.13 8.28 2.26
CA ALA A 3 -3.06 9.37 2.60
C ALA A 3 -3.16 10.40 1.48
N THR A 4 -3.74 10.00 0.35
CA THR A 4 -4.00 10.96 -0.73
C THR A 4 -5.11 11.94 -0.30
N PRO A 5 -5.13 13.17 -0.83
CA PRO A 5 -6.22 14.12 -0.56
C PRO A 5 -7.61 13.53 -0.83
N PHE A 6 -7.74 12.68 -1.85
CA PHE A 6 -8.98 11.96 -2.14
C PHE A 6 -9.37 10.98 -1.03
N GLY A 7 -8.40 10.22 -0.52
CA GLY A 7 -8.64 9.30 0.58
C GLY A 7 -9.11 10.03 1.84
N LEU A 8 -8.47 11.14 2.18
CA LEU A 8 -8.85 11.95 3.35
C LEU A 8 -10.24 12.55 3.19
N LYS A 9 -10.56 13.07 2.00
CA LYS A 9 -11.90 13.60 1.71
C LYS A 9 -13.00 12.53 1.74
N ALA A 10 -12.68 11.30 1.29
CA ALA A 10 -13.58 10.17 1.44
C ALA A 10 -13.80 9.83 2.92
N MET A 11 -12.75 9.88 3.74
CA MET A 11 -12.86 9.68 5.19
C MET A 11 -13.68 10.77 5.88
N GLU A 12 -13.52 12.04 5.50
CA GLU A 12 -14.35 13.17 5.94
C GLU A 12 -15.82 12.93 5.59
N SER A 13 -16.10 12.51 4.35
CA SER A 13 -17.47 12.21 3.90
C SER A 13 -18.08 11.04 4.68
N LEU A 14 -17.31 9.99 4.98
CA LEU A 14 -17.74 8.89 5.85
C LEU A 14 -17.98 9.37 7.28
N GLN A 15 -17.22 10.36 7.75
CA GLN A 15 -17.40 10.95 9.07
C GLN A 15 -18.65 11.80 9.15
N GLU A 16 -19.09 12.48 8.08
CA GLU A 16 -20.37 13.20 8.05
C GLU A 16 -21.55 12.27 8.34
N LEU A 17 -21.52 11.07 7.74
CA LEU A 17 -22.53 10.01 7.92
C LEU A 17 -22.44 9.28 9.26
N ASN A 18 -21.31 9.39 9.96
CA ASN A 18 -21.09 8.70 11.23
C ASN A 18 -21.95 9.29 12.36
N THR A 19 -22.73 8.44 13.03
CA THR A 19 -23.60 8.86 14.15
C THR A 19 -22.82 9.13 15.44
N ASP A 20 -21.68 8.46 15.63
CA ASP A 20 -20.79 8.66 16.78
C ASP A 20 -19.45 9.25 16.33
N LYS A 21 -19.30 10.58 16.45
CA LYS A 21 -18.14 11.31 15.90
C LYS A 21 -16.81 10.98 16.59
N ASP A 22 -16.82 10.39 17.78
CA ASP A 22 -15.60 10.03 18.50
C ASP A 22 -15.16 8.57 18.23
N ARG A 23 -16.02 7.76 17.59
CA ARG A 23 -15.82 6.31 17.39
C ARG A 23 -15.86 5.92 15.91
N ALA A 24 -14.89 5.12 15.46
CA ALA A 24 -14.81 4.70 14.07
C ALA A 24 -16.04 3.88 13.62
N SER A 25 -16.69 4.27 12.53
CA SER A 25 -17.80 3.54 11.93
C SER A 25 -17.31 2.33 11.12
N ASP A 26 -18.16 1.33 10.89
CA ASP A 26 -17.76 0.13 10.15
C ASP A 26 -17.30 0.45 8.71
N ALA A 27 -17.91 1.42 8.06
CA ALA A 27 -17.49 1.90 6.74
C ALA A 27 -16.09 2.53 6.77
N GLN A 28 -15.77 3.32 7.79
CA GLN A 28 -14.44 3.91 7.97
C GLN A 28 -13.38 2.83 8.19
N ILE A 29 -13.68 1.82 9.01
CA ILE A 29 -12.75 0.72 9.28
C ILE A 29 -12.49 -0.10 8.01
N MET A 30 -13.54 -0.45 7.27
CA MET A 30 -13.42 -1.20 6.01
C MET A 30 -12.60 -0.42 4.98
N PHE A 31 -12.95 0.85 4.79
CA PHE A 31 -12.23 1.73 3.88
C PHE A 31 -10.75 1.84 4.26
N LEU A 32 -10.43 2.01 5.54
CA LEU A 32 -9.04 2.13 5.99
C LEU A 32 -8.26 0.83 5.80
N CYS A 33 -8.84 -0.32 6.14
CA CYS A 33 -8.15 -1.61 6.02
C CYS A 33 -7.89 -1.98 4.55
N LEU A 34 -8.86 -1.74 3.65
CA LEU A 34 -8.67 -1.94 2.22
C LEU A 34 -7.61 -1.02 1.64
N HIS A 35 -7.61 0.25 2.07
CA HIS A 35 -6.62 1.22 1.60
C HIS A 35 -5.21 0.89 2.13
N ALA A 36 -5.11 0.33 3.34
CA ALA A 36 -3.83 -0.09 3.90
C ALA A 36 -3.29 -1.38 3.26
N ALA A 37 -4.16 -2.30 2.84
CA ALA A 37 -3.72 -3.47 2.08
C ALA A 37 -3.12 -3.08 0.72
N GLY A 38 -3.55 -1.96 0.14
CA GLY A 38 -2.83 -1.26 -0.93
C GLY A 38 -2.51 -2.14 -2.15
N LEU A 39 -3.53 -2.51 -2.93
CA LEU A 39 -3.35 -3.27 -4.17
C LEU A 39 -2.30 -2.61 -5.08
N THR A 40 -1.18 -3.30 -5.27
CA THR A 40 -0.06 -2.81 -6.09
C THR A 40 -0.12 -3.49 -7.44
N LEU A 41 -0.56 -2.76 -8.46
CA LEU A 41 -0.63 -3.29 -9.84
C LEU A 41 0.73 -3.22 -10.55
N ILE A 42 1.51 -2.16 -10.30
CA ILE A 42 2.81 -1.97 -10.92
C ILE A 42 3.77 -1.42 -9.86
N PRO A 43 4.76 -2.21 -9.39
CA PRO A 43 5.69 -1.79 -8.35
C PRO A 43 6.84 -0.95 -8.94
N THR A 44 6.52 0.15 -9.64
CA THR A 44 7.48 0.97 -10.40
C THR A 44 8.66 1.45 -9.54
N SER A 45 8.40 1.89 -8.32
CA SER A 45 9.47 2.34 -7.41
C SER A 45 10.43 1.20 -7.05
N ILE A 46 9.91 -0.01 -6.84
CA ILE A 46 10.72 -1.19 -6.50
C ILE A 46 11.59 -1.62 -7.67
N ILE A 47 11.02 -1.63 -8.87
CA ILE A 47 11.77 -1.85 -10.12
C ILE A 47 12.89 -0.82 -10.23
N GLY A 48 12.59 0.45 -9.93
CA GLY A 48 13.60 1.52 -9.91
C GLY A 48 14.73 1.29 -8.90
N TYR A 49 14.43 0.82 -7.68
CA TYR A 49 15.48 0.52 -6.69
C TYR A 49 16.30 -0.70 -7.07
N ARG A 50 15.66 -1.74 -7.60
CA ARG A 50 16.38 -2.92 -8.10
C ARG A 50 17.32 -2.55 -9.24
N ALA A 51 16.87 -1.71 -10.17
CA ALA A 51 17.71 -1.19 -11.25
C ALA A 51 18.88 -0.35 -10.72
N ALA A 52 18.62 0.52 -9.73
CA ALA A 52 19.67 1.35 -9.10
C ALA A 52 20.72 0.53 -8.35
N GLU A 53 20.34 -0.64 -7.80
CA GLU A 53 21.25 -1.57 -7.13
C GLU A 53 21.78 -2.66 -8.10
N ASN A 54 21.64 -2.48 -9.42
CA ASN A 54 22.17 -3.34 -10.48
C ASN A 54 21.60 -4.77 -10.55
N ALA A 55 20.31 -4.96 -10.29
CA ALA A 55 19.64 -6.23 -10.53
C ALA A 55 19.70 -6.64 -12.01
N SER A 56 19.97 -7.93 -12.28
CA SER A 56 20.02 -8.47 -13.65
C SER A 56 18.68 -8.34 -14.38
N ASN A 57 17.57 -8.56 -13.68
CA ASN A 57 16.22 -8.27 -14.15
C ASN A 57 15.42 -7.53 -13.08
N PRO A 58 15.37 -6.19 -13.12
CA PRO A 58 14.68 -5.39 -12.09
C PRO A 58 13.17 -5.67 -11.96
N ALA A 59 12.53 -6.24 -12.99
CA ALA A 59 11.10 -6.48 -13.04
C ALA A 59 10.68 -7.90 -12.62
N ASP A 60 11.63 -8.79 -12.28
CA ASP A 60 11.36 -10.17 -11.87
C ASP A 60 10.42 -10.29 -10.65
N VAL A 61 10.49 -9.34 -9.71
CA VAL A 61 9.62 -9.27 -8.52
C VAL A 61 8.19 -8.78 -8.82
N MET A 62 7.90 -8.33 -10.05
CA MET A 62 6.62 -7.69 -10.38
C MET A 62 5.42 -8.61 -10.13
N LEU A 63 5.44 -9.82 -10.68
CA LEU A 63 4.33 -10.77 -10.52
C LEU A 63 4.14 -11.18 -9.05
N PRO A 64 5.20 -11.56 -8.30
CA PRO A 64 5.10 -11.77 -6.86
C PRO A 64 4.46 -10.58 -6.10
N CYS A 65 4.87 -9.35 -6.38
CA CYS A 65 4.29 -8.15 -5.76
C CYS A 65 2.78 -8.00 -6.02
N ILE A 66 2.34 -8.25 -7.26
CA ILE A 66 0.91 -8.17 -7.63
C ILE A 66 0.13 -9.24 -6.87
N ILE A 67 0.59 -10.50 -6.91
CA ILE A 67 -0.08 -11.62 -6.24
C ILE A 67 -0.19 -11.36 -4.73
N THR A 68 0.91 -10.99 -4.08
CA THR A 68 0.93 -10.75 -2.64
C THR A 68 0.02 -9.59 -2.23
N SER A 69 0.08 -8.45 -2.94
CA SER A 69 -0.79 -7.30 -2.62
C SER A 69 -2.27 -7.58 -2.90
N PHE A 70 -2.56 -8.40 -3.91
CA PHE A 70 -3.91 -8.87 -4.20
C PHE A 70 -4.46 -9.75 -3.08
N VAL A 71 -3.68 -10.73 -2.63
CA VAL A 71 -4.04 -11.57 -1.47
C VAL A 71 -4.22 -10.71 -0.22
N GLY A 72 -3.36 -9.71 0.01
CA GLY A 72 -3.51 -8.75 1.10
C GLY A 72 -4.84 -7.99 1.05
N THR A 73 -5.25 -7.55 -0.14
CA THR A 73 -6.52 -6.84 -0.35
C THR A 73 -7.72 -7.75 -0.04
N ILE A 74 -7.68 -9.01 -0.51
CA ILE A 74 -8.70 -10.02 -0.15
C ILE A 74 -8.70 -10.26 1.36
N ALA A 75 -7.54 -10.42 1.98
CA ALA A 75 -7.41 -10.66 3.40
C ALA A 75 -8.02 -9.51 4.22
N ALA A 76 -7.74 -8.25 3.87
CA ALA A 76 -8.35 -7.09 4.52
C ALA A 76 -9.87 -7.11 4.40
N PHE A 77 -10.38 -7.38 3.20
CA PHE A 77 -11.80 -7.47 2.96
C PHE A 77 -12.46 -8.58 3.79
N LEU A 78 -11.85 -9.77 3.85
CA LEU A 78 -12.37 -10.91 4.60
C LEU A 78 -12.28 -10.69 6.12
N VAL A 79 -11.13 -10.25 6.64
CA VAL A 79 -10.92 -10.02 8.07
C VAL A 79 -11.92 -9.01 8.62
N VAL A 80 -12.09 -7.89 7.92
CA VAL A 80 -13.05 -6.87 8.35
C VAL A 80 -14.48 -7.31 8.08
N GLY A 81 -14.75 -7.91 6.91
CA GLY A 81 -16.10 -8.33 6.52
C GLY A 81 -16.67 -9.41 7.44
N ILE A 82 -15.85 -10.38 7.89
CA ILE A 82 -16.25 -11.40 8.88
C ILE A 82 -16.64 -10.71 10.18
N ARG A 83 -15.82 -9.76 10.65
CA ARG A 83 -16.06 -9.04 11.89
C ARG A 83 -17.28 -8.13 11.83
N GLN A 84 -17.58 -7.58 10.66
CA GLN A 84 -18.77 -6.77 10.38
C GLN A 84 -19.99 -7.60 9.97
N ARG A 85 -19.86 -8.93 9.84
CA ARG A 85 -20.90 -9.86 9.39
C ARG A 85 -21.48 -9.48 8.02
N ILE A 86 -20.62 -9.07 7.09
CA ILE A 86 -21.00 -8.76 5.70
C ILE A 86 -21.43 -10.05 5.00
N ASN A 87 -22.50 -9.99 4.21
CA ASN A 87 -22.92 -11.09 3.36
C ASN A 87 -22.04 -11.16 2.09
N PHE A 88 -21.02 -12.02 2.15
CA PHE A 88 -20.09 -12.27 1.04
C PHE A 88 -20.74 -12.89 -0.19
N LEU A 89 -21.94 -13.46 -0.06
CA LEU A 89 -22.68 -14.10 -1.15
C LEU A 89 -23.60 -13.13 -1.90
N SER A 90 -23.54 -11.84 -1.61
CA SER A 90 -24.27 -10.83 -2.38
C SER A 90 -23.78 -10.84 -3.83
N ALA A 91 -24.72 -10.95 -4.78
CA ALA A 91 -24.40 -11.06 -6.21
C ALA A 91 -23.57 -9.88 -6.72
N SER A 92 -23.85 -8.66 -6.24
CA SER A 92 -23.07 -7.46 -6.58
C SER A 92 -21.61 -7.57 -6.17
N LEU A 93 -21.34 -8.11 -4.98
CA LEU A 93 -20.00 -8.26 -4.45
C LEU A 93 -19.22 -9.35 -5.18
N ILE A 94 -19.85 -10.49 -5.43
CA ILE A 94 -19.25 -11.59 -6.20
C ILE A 94 -18.89 -11.10 -7.60
N VAL A 95 -19.81 -10.41 -8.29
CA VAL A 95 -19.55 -9.88 -9.63
C VAL A 95 -18.39 -8.89 -9.62
N ALA A 96 -18.34 -7.96 -8.66
CA ALA A 96 -17.25 -6.99 -8.55
C ALA A 96 -15.89 -7.65 -8.30
N LEU A 97 -15.83 -8.61 -7.37
CA LEU A 97 -14.61 -9.35 -7.06
C LEU A 97 -14.16 -10.22 -8.23
N MET A 98 -15.08 -10.96 -8.86
CA MET A 98 -14.77 -11.81 -10.02
C MET A 98 -14.32 -10.98 -11.23
N ALA A 99 -14.90 -9.80 -11.45
CA ALA A 99 -14.46 -8.88 -12.49
C ALA A 99 -13.03 -8.37 -12.22
N LEU A 100 -12.73 -7.99 -10.97
CA LEU A 100 -11.39 -7.54 -10.60
C LEU A 100 -10.35 -8.67 -10.72
N ILE A 101 -10.68 -9.88 -10.23
CA ILE A 101 -9.84 -11.07 -10.37
C ILE A 101 -9.60 -11.38 -11.85
N GLY A 102 -10.66 -11.38 -12.66
CA GLY A 102 -10.58 -11.65 -14.09
C GLY A 102 -9.73 -10.61 -14.83
N ALA A 103 -9.84 -9.33 -14.47
CA ALA A 103 -9.03 -8.26 -15.03
C ALA A 103 -7.54 -8.43 -14.68
N ILE A 104 -7.23 -8.73 -13.41
CA ILE A 104 -5.84 -8.96 -12.97
C ILE A 104 -5.27 -10.22 -13.60
N ALA A 105 -6.01 -11.33 -13.60
CA ALA A 105 -5.59 -12.58 -14.22
C ALA A 105 -5.39 -12.44 -15.74
N GLY A 106 -6.30 -11.73 -16.42
CA GLY A 106 -6.17 -11.43 -17.85
C GLY A 106 -4.95 -10.56 -18.14
N LEU A 107 -4.70 -9.53 -17.32
CA LEU A 107 -3.51 -8.70 -17.42
C LEU A 107 -2.23 -9.51 -17.18
N MET A 108 -2.22 -10.38 -16.17
CA MET A 108 -1.09 -11.25 -15.86
C MET A 108 -0.84 -12.27 -16.97
N PHE A 109 -1.89 -12.85 -17.56
CA PHE A 109 -1.78 -13.76 -18.69
C PHE A 109 -1.17 -13.06 -19.91
N TYR A 110 -1.67 -11.86 -20.23
CA TYR A 110 -1.14 -11.03 -21.31
C TYR A 110 0.34 -10.70 -21.08
N ILE A 111 0.69 -10.13 -19.93
CA ILE A 111 2.09 -9.80 -19.59
C ILE A 111 2.96 -11.06 -19.60
N GLY A 112 2.44 -12.19 -19.12
CA GLY A 112 3.14 -13.48 -19.11
C GLY A 112 3.49 -13.98 -20.50
N SER A 113 2.65 -13.72 -21.50
CA SER A 113 2.86 -14.11 -22.89
C SER A 113 3.89 -13.27 -23.66
N LEU A 114 4.26 -12.10 -23.14
CA LEU A 114 5.21 -11.18 -23.77
C LEU A 114 6.67 -11.63 -23.55
N ASP A 115 7.53 -11.32 -24.52
CA ASP A 115 8.98 -11.51 -24.38
C ASP A 115 9.60 -10.51 -23.40
N ILE A 116 10.83 -10.75 -22.92
CA ILE A 116 11.52 -9.94 -21.90
C ILE A 116 11.62 -8.46 -22.34
N ILE A 117 11.92 -8.21 -23.62
CA ILE A 117 12.02 -6.85 -24.17
C ILE A 117 10.64 -6.17 -24.22
N GLU A 118 9.61 -6.93 -24.59
CA GLU A 118 8.22 -6.44 -24.68
C GLU A 118 7.63 -6.15 -23.30
N LYS A 119 7.97 -6.93 -22.27
CA LYS A 119 7.59 -6.66 -20.86
C LYS A 119 8.16 -5.33 -20.38
N HIS A 120 9.42 -5.04 -20.69
CA HIS A 120 10.05 -3.77 -20.33
C HIS A 120 9.42 -2.59 -21.10
N SER A 121 9.12 -2.76 -22.38
CA SER A 121 8.43 -1.75 -23.19
C SER A 121 6.99 -1.50 -22.71
N PHE A 122 6.24 -2.55 -22.40
CA PHE A 122 4.87 -2.45 -21.88
C PHE A 122 4.82 -1.70 -20.55
N THR A 123 5.66 -2.08 -19.59
CA THR A 123 5.70 -1.43 -18.26
C THR A 123 6.13 0.04 -18.35
N GLY A 124 7.10 0.37 -19.20
CA GLY A 124 7.52 1.75 -19.44
C GLY A 124 6.42 2.60 -20.10
N ASN A 125 5.78 2.08 -21.14
CA ASN A 125 4.76 2.81 -21.90
C ASN A 125 3.43 2.94 -21.14
N LEU A 126 3.07 1.96 -20.30
CA LEU A 126 1.82 1.99 -19.53
C LEU A 126 1.73 3.22 -18.62
N SER A 127 2.84 3.58 -17.96
CA SER A 127 2.90 4.75 -17.07
C SER A 127 2.65 6.06 -17.83
N GLY A 128 3.30 6.21 -18.99
CA GLY A 128 3.12 7.38 -19.86
C GLY A 128 1.71 7.46 -20.44
N LEU A 129 1.15 6.32 -20.86
CA LEU A 129 -0.20 6.24 -21.41
C LEU A 129 -1.26 6.53 -20.33
N MET A 130 -1.08 6.05 -19.10
CA MET A 130 -1.96 6.39 -17.98
C MET A 130 -1.92 7.88 -17.68
N LEU A 131 -0.74 8.53 -17.70
CA LEU A 131 -0.63 9.97 -17.47
C LEU A 131 -1.37 10.76 -18.56
N ILE A 132 -1.14 10.43 -19.84
CA ILE A 132 -1.84 11.08 -20.97
C ILE A 132 -3.34 10.83 -20.87
N ALA A 133 -3.78 9.61 -20.51
CA ALA A 133 -5.19 9.29 -20.33
C ALA A 133 -5.81 10.08 -19.18
N ILE A 134 -5.12 10.25 -18.06
CA ILE A 134 -5.59 11.07 -16.93
C ILE A 134 -5.72 12.54 -17.35
N ILE A 135 -4.71 13.10 -18.02
CA ILE A 135 -4.75 14.49 -18.51
C ILE A 135 -5.86 14.67 -19.55
N GLY A 136 -5.99 13.75 -20.51
CA GLY A 136 -7.05 13.78 -21.51
C GLY A 136 -8.43 13.69 -20.87
N PHE A 137 -8.61 12.76 -19.92
CA PHE A 137 -9.86 12.61 -19.18
C PHE A 137 -10.23 13.87 -18.40
N THR A 138 -9.28 14.51 -17.70
CA THR A 138 -9.57 15.73 -16.94
C THR A 138 -9.94 16.90 -17.85
N LEU A 139 -9.28 17.06 -19.00
CA LEU A 139 -9.60 18.08 -19.99
C LEU A 139 -10.97 17.86 -20.64
N VAL A 140 -11.29 16.62 -21.02
CA VAL A 140 -12.61 16.26 -21.58
C VAL A 140 -13.70 16.46 -20.53
N PHE A 141 -13.48 16.02 -19.29
CA PHE A 141 -14.42 16.22 -18.19
C PHE A 141 -14.66 17.71 -17.90
N ALA A 142 -13.59 18.50 -17.92
CA ALA A 142 -13.64 19.95 -17.76
C ALA A 142 -14.50 20.60 -18.86
N TRP A 143 -14.24 20.24 -20.12
CA TRP A 143 -14.96 20.77 -21.27
C TRP A 143 -16.46 20.41 -21.21
N ILE A 144 -16.80 19.16 -20.92
CA ILE A 144 -18.21 18.71 -20.79
C ILE A 144 -18.93 19.46 -19.67
N ASN A 145 -18.25 19.75 -18.56
CA ASN A 145 -18.84 20.39 -17.39
C ASN A 145 -18.61 21.91 -17.34
N GLU A 146 -18.13 22.53 -18.42
CA GLU A 146 -17.80 23.97 -18.47
C GLU A 146 -18.97 24.84 -17.97
N LYS A 147 -20.21 24.50 -18.33
CA LYS A 147 -21.41 25.19 -17.85
C LYS A 147 -21.55 25.21 -16.32
N LYS A 148 -21.13 24.14 -15.64
CA LYS A 148 -21.14 24.06 -14.16
C LYS A 148 -20.03 24.89 -13.53
N PHE A 149 -18.88 24.97 -14.20
CA PHE A 149 -17.75 25.81 -13.79
C PHE A 149 -18.13 27.29 -13.89
N VAL A 150 -18.70 27.71 -15.02
CA VAL A 150 -19.23 29.05 -15.24
C VAL A 150 -20.34 29.40 -14.24
N ALA A 151 -21.29 28.48 -13.98
CA ALA A 151 -22.37 28.71 -13.01
C ALA A 151 -21.87 28.86 -11.56
N LYS A 152 -20.66 28.36 -11.25
CA LYS A 152 -20.01 28.50 -9.94
C LYS A 152 -18.93 29.59 -9.94
N ASP A 153 -18.83 30.37 -11.01
CA ASP A 153 -17.85 31.44 -11.20
C ASP A 153 -16.41 30.98 -10.91
N THR A 154 -16.05 29.79 -11.41
CA THR A 154 -14.74 29.16 -11.17
C THR A 154 -14.24 28.45 -12.43
N THR A 155 -12.92 28.27 -12.56
CA THR A 155 -12.32 27.51 -13.66
C THR A 155 -11.74 26.16 -13.18
N VAL A 156 -11.34 25.31 -14.13
CA VAL A 156 -10.58 24.08 -13.83
C VAL A 156 -9.29 24.42 -13.09
N PHE A 157 -8.61 25.49 -13.52
CA PHE A 157 -7.38 25.96 -12.90
C PHE A 157 -7.65 26.47 -11.48
N ASP A 158 -8.69 27.28 -11.26
CA ASP A 158 -9.05 27.77 -9.93
C ASP A 158 -9.47 26.64 -8.99
N SER A 159 -10.20 25.65 -9.51
CA SER A 159 -10.56 24.44 -8.77
C SER A 159 -9.31 23.64 -8.37
N PHE A 160 -8.33 23.54 -9.27
CA PHE A 160 -7.02 22.94 -8.98
C PHE A 160 -6.26 23.72 -7.89
N VAL A 161 -6.15 25.05 -8.01
CA VAL A 161 -5.47 25.92 -7.04
C VAL A 161 -6.15 25.84 -5.67
N THR A 162 -7.48 25.86 -5.64
CA THR A 162 -8.28 25.69 -4.42
C THR A 162 -8.05 24.32 -3.79
N GLY A 163 -8.02 23.27 -4.61
CA GLY A 163 -7.66 21.91 -4.18
C GLY A 163 -6.27 21.84 -3.57
N ALA A 164 -5.27 22.46 -4.21
CA ALA A 164 -3.89 22.53 -3.72
C ALA A 164 -3.81 23.28 -2.38
N ARG A 165 -4.54 24.41 -2.25
CA ARG A 165 -4.61 25.18 -0.99
C ARG A 165 -5.24 24.37 0.14
N ASN A 166 -6.36 23.69 -0.11
CA ASN A 166 -6.99 22.81 0.88
C ASN A 166 -6.04 21.68 1.30
N GLY A 167 -5.29 21.13 0.34
CA GLY A 167 -4.23 20.14 0.62
C GLY A 167 -3.18 20.64 1.61
N MET A 168 -2.81 21.94 1.56
CA MET A 168 -1.91 22.53 2.56
C MET A 168 -2.54 22.56 3.96
N THR A 169 -3.83 22.91 4.09
CA THR A 169 -4.53 22.90 5.39
C THR A 169 -4.58 21.49 5.99
N THR A 170 -4.86 20.50 5.15
CA THR A 170 -4.84 19.09 5.53
C THR A 170 -3.43 18.67 6.00
N ALA A 171 -2.38 19.08 5.29
CA ALA A 171 -0.99 18.81 5.69
C ALA A 171 -0.65 19.38 7.07
N VAL A 172 -1.02 20.63 7.37
CA VAL A 172 -0.80 21.26 8.69
C VAL A 172 -1.54 20.53 9.80
N THR A 173 -2.75 20.03 9.51
CA THR A 173 -3.57 19.30 10.49
C THR A 173 -2.97 17.93 10.82
N ILE A 174 -2.40 17.25 9.83
CA ILE A 174 -1.83 15.91 9.97
C ILE A 174 -0.39 15.94 10.49
N PHE A 175 0.35 17.03 10.23
CA PHE A 175 1.78 17.15 10.52
C PHE A 175 2.17 16.76 11.97
N PRO A 176 1.48 17.22 13.04
CA PRO A 176 1.84 16.86 14.40
C PRO A 176 1.78 15.35 14.68
N TYR A 177 0.75 14.68 14.15
CA TYR A 177 0.57 13.23 14.31
C TYR A 177 1.70 12.46 13.61
N VAL A 178 2.04 12.87 12.39
CA VAL A 178 3.13 12.26 11.61
C VAL A 178 4.48 12.51 12.26
N LEU A 179 4.74 13.73 12.73
CA LEU A 179 5.98 14.09 13.41
C LEU A 179 6.19 13.23 14.66
N GLY A 180 5.18 13.12 15.53
CA GLY A 180 5.25 12.30 16.74
C GLY A 180 5.57 10.83 16.43
N MET A 181 4.91 10.27 15.41
CA MET A 181 5.18 8.90 14.96
C MET A 181 6.61 8.74 14.40
N LEU A 182 7.08 9.66 13.55
CA LEU A 182 8.42 9.60 12.96
C LEU A 182 9.52 9.72 14.01
N VAL A 183 9.35 10.59 15.01
CA VAL A 183 10.28 10.70 16.15
C VAL A 183 10.34 9.39 16.94
N ALA A 184 9.18 8.80 17.25
CA ALA A 184 9.12 7.52 17.96
C ALA A 184 9.82 6.39 17.18
N ILE A 185 9.59 6.30 15.87
CA ILE A 185 10.23 5.28 15.01
C ILE A 185 11.74 5.52 14.90
N SER A 186 12.19 6.78 14.77
CA SER A 186 13.60 7.11 14.70
C SER A 186 14.32 6.74 15.99
N LEU A 187 13.72 7.04 17.15
CA LEU A 187 14.23 6.62 18.46
C LEU A 187 14.29 5.09 18.56
N PHE A 188 13.21 4.40 18.17
CA PHE A 188 13.16 2.94 18.19
C PHE A 188 14.26 2.31 17.33
N ARG A 189 14.46 2.79 16.10
CA ARG A 189 15.50 2.30 15.19
C ARG A 189 16.92 2.63 15.69
N ASN A 190 17.16 3.86 16.10
CA ASN A 190 18.51 4.29 16.49
C ASN A 190 18.92 3.78 17.89
N SER A 191 17.96 3.27 18.69
CA SER A 191 18.24 2.67 20.00
C SER A 191 18.88 1.29 19.94
N GLY A 192 18.90 0.64 18.77
CA GLY A 192 19.31 -0.77 18.62
C GLY A 192 18.30 -1.79 19.15
N LEU A 193 17.16 -1.33 19.70
CA LEU A 193 16.10 -2.20 20.20
C LEU A 193 15.50 -3.06 19.08
N PHE A 194 15.38 -2.48 17.88
CA PHE A 194 14.86 -3.19 16.72
C PHE A 194 15.73 -4.39 16.33
N GLU A 195 17.04 -4.21 16.31
CA GLU A 195 18.06 -5.21 15.98
C GLU A 195 18.08 -6.31 17.04
N ILE A 196 17.96 -5.94 18.32
CA ILE A 196 17.81 -6.90 19.41
C ILE A 196 16.57 -7.76 19.14
N ILE A 197 15.39 -7.17 18.99
CA ILE A 197 14.14 -7.92 18.78
C ILE A 197 14.22 -8.78 17.51
N SER A 198 14.74 -8.24 16.41
CA SER A 198 14.92 -8.97 15.15
C SER A 198 15.82 -10.18 15.33
N ASN A 199 16.92 -10.04 16.08
CA ASN A 199 17.83 -11.15 16.38
C ASN A 199 17.17 -12.23 17.23
N TRP A 200 16.38 -11.85 18.25
CA TRP A 200 15.63 -12.82 19.06
C TRP A 200 14.62 -13.61 18.22
N ILE A 201 13.90 -12.92 17.32
CA ILE A 201 12.95 -13.58 16.39
C ILE A 201 13.72 -14.49 15.43
N ALA A 202 14.83 -14.03 14.85
CA ALA A 202 15.65 -14.82 13.95
C ALA A 202 16.17 -16.11 14.61
N ILE A 203 16.62 -16.04 15.88
CA ILE A 203 17.04 -17.22 16.65
C ILE A 203 15.87 -18.19 16.83
N GLY A 204 14.69 -17.69 17.22
CA GLY A 204 13.49 -18.52 17.36
C GLY A 204 13.09 -19.18 16.04
N PHE A 205 13.18 -18.45 14.93
CA PHE A 205 12.87 -18.94 13.58
C PHE A 205 13.89 -19.97 13.10
N ALA A 206 15.17 -19.78 13.40
CA ALA A 206 16.21 -20.76 13.10
C ALA A 206 15.96 -22.09 13.84
N GLN A 207 15.49 -22.05 15.09
CA GLN A 207 15.11 -23.26 15.84
C GLN A 207 13.90 -23.98 15.25
N LEU A 208 13.02 -23.25 14.57
CA LEU A 208 11.87 -23.79 13.84
C LEU A 208 12.22 -24.27 12.42
N GLY A 209 13.50 -24.19 12.02
CA GLY A 209 13.96 -24.61 10.69
C GLY A 209 13.64 -23.62 9.57
N VAL A 210 13.32 -22.36 9.90
CA VAL A 210 13.12 -21.31 8.89
C VAL A 210 14.45 -20.95 8.25
N ALA A 211 14.46 -20.88 6.92
CA ALA A 211 15.65 -20.57 6.13
C ALA A 211 16.26 -19.20 6.49
N LYS A 212 17.58 -19.09 6.47
CA LYS A 212 18.31 -17.90 6.91
C LYS A 212 17.96 -16.68 6.05
N GLU A 213 17.73 -16.90 4.76
CA GLU A 213 17.36 -15.88 3.79
C GLU A 213 16.01 -15.22 4.14
N ILE A 214 15.09 -15.98 4.73
CA ILE A 214 13.82 -15.44 5.25
C ILE A 214 14.09 -14.62 6.51
N THR A 215 14.90 -15.13 7.45
CA THR A 215 15.22 -14.38 8.68
C THR A 215 15.97 -13.07 8.40
N ASP A 216 16.86 -13.07 7.41
CA ASP A 216 17.62 -11.89 6.98
C ASP A 216 16.71 -10.81 6.37
N SER A 217 15.51 -11.18 5.90
CA SER A 217 14.51 -10.27 5.32
C SER A 217 13.50 -9.71 6.33
N LEU A 218 13.41 -10.29 7.53
CA LEU A 218 12.46 -9.89 8.59
C LEU A 218 12.49 -8.41 8.97
N PRO A 219 13.66 -7.73 9.00
CA PRO A 219 13.70 -6.32 9.33
C PRO A 219 12.73 -5.46 8.48
N VAL A 220 12.63 -5.74 7.19
CA VAL A 220 11.75 -5.00 6.28
C VAL A 220 10.28 -5.26 6.61
N ALA A 221 9.91 -6.53 6.80
CA ALA A 221 8.55 -6.92 7.19
C ALA A 221 8.10 -6.28 8.52
N MET A 222 8.98 -6.26 9.52
CA MET A 222 8.67 -5.71 10.84
C MET A 222 8.54 -4.19 10.85
N LEU A 223 9.33 -3.47 10.05
CA LEU A 223 9.25 -2.01 9.98
C LEU A 223 8.13 -1.51 9.07
N ARG A 224 7.63 -2.36 8.17
CA ARG A 224 6.62 -1.96 7.17
C ARG A 224 5.36 -1.34 7.79
N PRO A 225 4.75 -1.89 8.86
CA PRO A 225 3.57 -1.30 9.50
C PRO A 225 3.83 0.11 10.05
N PHE A 226 5.07 0.42 10.42
CA PHE A 226 5.45 1.67 11.06
C PHE A 226 5.89 2.73 10.05
N SER A 227 6.79 2.37 9.12
CA SER A 227 7.40 3.33 8.20
C SER A 227 7.78 2.72 6.87
N SER A 228 7.24 3.28 5.79
CA SER A 228 7.56 2.92 4.41
C SER A 228 8.98 3.37 4.04
N GLY A 229 9.37 4.57 4.46
CA GLY A 229 10.74 5.06 4.24
C GLY A 229 11.79 4.31 5.06
N GLY A 230 11.45 3.92 6.30
CA GLY A 230 12.32 3.14 7.18
C GLY A 230 12.54 1.72 6.65
N SER A 231 11.45 0.99 6.37
CA SER A 231 11.50 -0.36 5.76
C SER A 231 12.24 -0.36 4.43
N ARG A 232 12.05 0.68 3.60
CA ARG A 232 12.78 0.82 2.34
C ARG A 232 14.28 1.00 2.51
N GLY A 233 14.74 1.68 3.57
CA GLY A 233 16.17 1.76 3.88
C GLY A 233 16.76 0.37 4.08
N PHE A 234 16.13 -0.43 4.96
CA PHE A 234 16.54 -1.82 5.19
C PHE A 234 16.43 -2.70 3.95
N MET A 235 15.44 -2.47 3.07
CA MET A 235 15.33 -3.17 1.79
C MET A 235 16.54 -2.90 0.90
N ILE A 236 16.97 -1.63 0.79
CA ILE A 236 18.16 -1.26 0.02
C ILE A 236 19.42 -1.84 0.66
N ASP A 237 19.54 -1.78 1.98
CA ASP A 237 20.69 -2.37 2.70
C ASP A 237 20.76 -3.89 2.51
N ALA A 238 19.63 -4.59 2.53
CA ALA A 238 19.56 -6.02 2.24
C ALA A 238 19.99 -6.33 0.80
N MET A 239 19.57 -5.55 -0.19
CA MET A 239 20.03 -5.72 -1.58
C MET A 239 21.54 -5.47 -1.71
N ARG A 240 22.11 -4.52 -0.96
CA ARG A 240 23.56 -4.26 -0.95
C ARG A 240 24.37 -5.36 -0.27
N ASN A 241 23.84 -5.91 0.83
CA ASN A 241 24.54 -6.91 1.63
C ASN A 241 24.44 -8.33 1.04
N PHE A 242 23.27 -8.70 0.51
CA PHE A 242 23.00 -10.06 0.02
C PHE A 242 22.96 -10.14 -1.51
N GLY A 243 22.93 -9.00 -2.20
CA GLY A 243 22.75 -8.91 -3.65
C GLY A 243 21.26 -8.74 -4.03
N PRO A 244 20.93 -7.91 -5.04
CA PRO A 244 19.55 -7.67 -5.46
C PRO A 244 18.88 -8.92 -6.05
N ASP A 245 19.67 -9.84 -6.61
CA ASP A 245 19.21 -11.11 -7.20
C ASP A 245 19.27 -12.29 -6.22
N SER A 246 19.57 -12.06 -4.95
CA SER A 246 19.42 -13.08 -3.91
C SER A 246 17.95 -13.30 -3.54
N PHE A 247 17.64 -14.44 -2.94
CA PHE A 247 16.31 -14.69 -2.38
C PHE A 247 15.93 -13.60 -1.38
N THR A 248 16.83 -13.24 -0.45
CA THR A 248 16.64 -12.15 0.51
C THR A 248 16.33 -10.83 -0.21
N GLY A 249 17.12 -10.47 -1.22
CA GLY A 249 16.97 -9.24 -2.01
C GLY A 249 15.63 -9.14 -2.75
N ARG A 250 15.10 -10.27 -3.24
CA ARG A 250 13.77 -10.33 -3.86
C ARG A 250 12.64 -10.32 -2.83
N LEU A 251 12.78 -11.05 -1.73
CA LEU A 251 11.77 -11.14 -0.68
C LEU A 251 11.54 -9.77 0.00
N VAL A 252 12.61 -9.02 0.30
CA VAL A 252 12.46 -7.66 0.85
C VAL A 252 11.73 -6.71 -0.09
N CYS A 253 11.88 -6.88 -1.41
CA CYS A 253 11.13 -6.13 -2.41
C CYS A 253 9.64 -6.47 -2.36
N ILE A 254 9.30 -7.75 -2.21
CA ILE A 254 7.89 -8.20 -2.12
C ILE A 254 7.23 -7.68 -0.83
N PHE A 255 7.93 -7.70 0.32
CA PHE A 255 7.43 -7.07 1.55
C PHE A 255 7.16 -5.58 1.37
N GLN A 256 8.01 -4.87 0.62
CA GLN A 256 7.79 -3.46 0.36
C GLN A 256 6.51 -3.22 -0.48
N CYS A 257 6.16 -4.15 -1.37
CA CYS A 257 4.95 -4.12 -2.20
C CYS A 257 3.65 -4.53 -1.47
N SER A 258 3.74 -5.27 -0.36
CA SER A 258 2.61 -6.09 0.10
C SER A 258 1.53 -5.37 0.91
N ALA A 259 1.88 -4.26 1.58
CA ALA A 259 0.96 -3.47 2.40
C ALA A 259 1.51 -2.05 2.61
N GLU A 260 0.66 -1.09 2.93
CA GLU A 260 1.04 0.27 3.36
C GLU A 260 1.38 0.32 4.86
N THR A 261 1.74 1.50 5.36
CA THR A 261 2.13 1.70 6.77
C THR A 261 0.93 1.80 7.70
N THR A 262 0.53 0.70 8.32
CA THR A 262 -0.61 0.60 9.25
C THR A 262 -0.70 1.73 10.28
N PHE A 263 0.35 1.99 11.05
CA PHE A 263 0.31 3.01 12.12
C PHE A 263 0.16 4.42 11.55
N TYR A 264 0.87 4.73 10.47
CA TYR A 264 0.78 6.01 9.78
C TYR A 264 -0.60 6.22 9.15
N VAL A 265 -1.13 5.20 8.47
CA VAL A 265 -2.46 5.24 7.84
C VAL A 265 -3.53 5.55 8.90
N ILE A 266 -3.50 4.85 10.03
CA ILE A 266 -4.41 5.11 11.15
C ILE A 266 -4.25 6.53 11.68
N ALA A 267 -3.02 6.95 11.98
CA ALA A 267 -2.75 8.27 12.55
C ALA A 267 -3.22 9.41 11.63
N VAL A 268 -2.97 9.29 10.34
CA VAL A 268 -3.30 10.32 9.36
C VAL A 268 -4.81 10.37 9.08
N TYR A 269 -5.44 9.23 8.82
CA TYR A 269 -6.86 9.20 8.49
C TYR A 269 -7.73 9.53 9.68
N PHE A 270 -7.56 8.83 10.81
CA PHE A 270 -8.36 9.12 12.00
C PHE A 270 -7.99 10.45 12.64
N GLY A 271 -6.74 10.91 12.51
CA GLY A 271 -6.34 12.25 12.92
C GLY A 271 -7.08 13.34 12.14
N SER A 272 -7.24 13.18 10.82
CA SER A 272 -7.93 14.17 9.97
C SER A 272 -9.40 14.38 10.36
N ILE A 273 -10.07 13.33 10.83
CA ILE A 273 -11.48 13.37 11.27
C ILE A 273 -11.66 13.33 12.80
N LYS A 274 -10.56 13.46 13.56
CA LYS A 274 -10.51 13.54 15.03
C LYS A 274 -11.17 12.36 15.77
N ILE A 275 -11.10 11.15 15.21
CA ILE A 275 -11.58 9.93 15.88
C ILE A 275 -10.68 9.58 17.06
N LYS A 276 -11.28 9.28 18.22
CA LYS A 276 -10.56 8.90 19.45
C LYS A 276 -10.56 7.39 19.65
N ASN A 277 -11.68 6.72 19.36
CA ASN A 277 -11.83 5.28 19.52
C ASN A 277 -11.76 4.57 18.17
N THR A 278 -10.61 3.95 17.90
CA THR A 278 -10.32 3.22 16.65
C THR A 278 -10.91 1.80 16.62
N ARG A 279 -11.62 1.37 17.69
CA ARG A 279 -12.23 0.04 17.84
C ARG A 279 -11.23 -1.09 17.57
N TYR A 280 -11.47 -1.89 16.54
CA TYR A 280 -10.66 -3.06 16.19
C TYR A 280 -9.75 -2.82 14.98
N THR A 281 -9.65 -1.58 14.51
CA THR A 281 -8.97 -1.22 13.27
C THR A 281 -7.50 -1.62 13.29
N LEU A 282 -6.77 -1.24 14.34
CA LEU A 282 -5.33 -1.55 14.47
C LEU A 282 -5.09 -3.06 14.45
N GLY A 283 -5.86 -3.83 15.23
CA GLY A 283 -5.72 -5.29 15.28
C GLY A 283 -6.03 -5.96 13.95
N SER A 284 -7.06 -5.50 13.24
CA SER A 284 -7.39 -6.01 11.90
C SER A 284 -6.30 -5.70 10.89
N MET A 285 -5.74 -4.49 10.89
CA MET A 285 -4.67 -4.11 9.95
C MET A 285 -3.38 -4.87 10.23
N LEU A 286 -2.97 -5.02 11.50
CA LEU A 286 -1.78 -5.81 11.85
C LEU A 286 -1.94 -7.29 11.50
N LEU A 287 -3.16 -7.83 11.60
CA LEU A 287 -3.44 -9.20 11.15
C LEU A 287 -3.29 -9.32 9.63
N VAL A 288 -3.77 -8.33 8.87
CA VAL A 288 -3.58 -8.28 7.42
C VAL A 288 -2.11 -8.15 7.06
N ASP A 289 -1.35 -7.30 7.74
CA ASP A 289 0.10 -7.17 7.55
C ASP A 289 0.80 -8.52 7.76
N LEU A 290 0.43 -9.26 8.80
CA LEU A 290 0.96 -10.61 9.04
C LEU A 290 0.61 -11.58 7.89
N ILE A 291 -0.64 -11.56 7.41
CA ILE A 291 -1.06 -12.37 6.26
C ILE A 291 -0.24 -12.01 5.02
N CYS A 292 0.01 -10.72 4.78
CA CYS A 292 0.85 -10.24 3.68
C CYS A 292 2.29 -10.74 3.80
N VAL A 293 2.88 -10.71 5.00
CA VAL A 293 4.24 -11.22 5.24
C VAL A 293 4.32 -12.71 4.98
N ILE A 294 3.39 -13.50 5.51
CA ILE A 294 3.35 -14.95 5.29
C ILE A 294 3.17 -15.25 3.79
N THR A 295 2.26 -14.54 3.13
CA THR A 295 2.00 -14.70 1.70
C THR A 295 3.24 -14.35 0.87
N ALA A 296 3.94 -13.25 1.20
CA ALA A 296 5.15 -12.84 0.52
C ALA A 296 6.24 -13.92 0.60
N ILE A 297 6.40 -14.57 1.76
CA ILE A 297 7.36 -15.67 1.95
C ILE A 297 6.99 -16.84 1.04
N PHE A 298 5.74 -17.30 1.07
CA PHE A 298 5.29 -18.43 0.23
C PHE A 298 5.40 -18.13 -1.27
N VAL A 299 4.99 -16.94 -1.69
CA VAL A 299 5.06 -16.53 -3.11
C VAL A 299 6.52 -16.39 -3.54
N ALA A 300 7.39 -15.80 -2.72
CA ALA A 300 8.82 -15.72 -3.03
C ALA A 300 9.44 -17.11 -3.18
N SER A 301 9.20 -18.02 -2.23
CA SER A 301 9.70 -19.40 -2.27
C SER A 301 9.15 -20.23 -3.43
N TRP A 302 8.02 -19.84 -4.01
CA TRP A 302 7.48 -20.51 -5.18
C TRP A 302 8.11 -19.99 -6.49
N PHE A 303 8.46 -18.69 -6.53
CA PHE A 303 8.99 -18.05 -7.74
C PHE A 303 10.52 -18.09 -7.86
N PHE A 304 11.25 -18.14 -6.74
CA PHE A 304 12.71 -18.01 -6.67
C PHE A 304 13.32 -19.10 -5.79
#